data_AF-A0A6G4U4X2-F1
#
_entry.id   AF-A0A6G4U4X2-F1
#
_cell.length_a   1.000
_cell.length_b   1.000
_cell.length_c   1.000
_cell.angle_alpha   90.00
_cell.angle_beta   90.00
_cell.angle_gamma   90.00
#
_symmetry.space_group_name_H-M   'P 1'
#
loop_
_entity.id
_entity.type
_entity.pdbx_description
1 polymer ?
#
loop_
_entity_poly.entity_id
_entity_poly.type
_entity_poly.pdbx_seq_one_letter_code
_entity_poly.pdbx_strand_id
1 'polypeptide(L)'
;VLGVGAVVGCLVVRWPRAVVLVVGGAGLSVGATMVIKSLAGRTIHGGHLSYPSGHTAFLTALALVGALLAVGRRGFSRTHGLLLVLAAALVAGAAMGWAQVALGAHYPTDVLGGWCTALAVVPATAWLIDLAADRMADAGQRQRT
;
A
#
# COMPACT_ATOMS: atom_id res chain seq x y z
N VAL A 1 15.15 0.98 12.05
CA VAL A 1 16.08 -0.11 11.67
C VAL A 1 15.43 -1.16 10.76
N LEU A 2 14.14 -1.52 10.92
CA LEU A 2 13.44 -2.47 10.02
C LEU A 2 13.20 -1.97 8.58
N GLY A 3 13.22 -0.66 8.33
CA GLY A 3 13.01 -0.09 6.99
C GLY A 3 14.16 -0.28 6.01
N VAL A 4 15.38 -0.58 6.49
CA VAL A 4 16.57 -0.69 5.63
C VAL A 4 16.67 -2.07 4.96
N GLY A 5 16.21 -3.14 5.62
CA GLY A 5 16.28 -4.51 5.08
C GLY A 5 15.39 -4.73 3.85
N ALA A 6 14.22 -4.08 3.80
CA ALA A 6 13.30 -4.18 2.66
C ALA A 6 13.84 -3.49 1.40
N VAL A 7 14.61 -2.40 1.57
CA VAL A 7 15.22 -1.64 0.47
C VAL A 7 16.38 -2.41 -0.17
N VAL A 8 17.20 -3.10 0.64
CA VAL A 8 18.33 -3.91 0.15
C VAL A 8 17.85 -5.15 -0.62
N GLY A 9 16.73 -5.75 -0.21
CA GLY A 9 16.09 -6.85 -0.98
C GLY A 9 15.54 -6.41 -2.34
N CYS A 10 15.20 -5.13 -2.50
CA CYS A 10 14.68 -4.55 -3.75
C CYS A 10 15.76 -4.30 -4.82
N LEU A 11 17.05 -4.25 -4.44
CA LEU A 11 18.15 -3.98 -5.38
C LEU A 11 18.56 -5.19 -6.25
N VAL A 12 18.00 -6.39 -6.03
CA VAL A 12 18.51 -7.62 -6.64
C VAL A 12 17.71 -8.10 -7.86
N VAL A 13 16.52 -7.56 -8.16
CA VAL A 13 15.64 -8.21 -9.15
C VAL A 13 15.17 -7.22 -10.21
N ARG A 14 15.57 -7.48 -11.47
CA ARG A 14 15.39 -6.72 -12.74
C ARG A 14 13.96 -6.33 -13.15
N TRP A 15 13.16 -5.82 -12.22
CA TRP A 15 11.70 -5.65 -12.34
C TRP A 15 11.31 -4.23 -11.89
N PRO A 16 11.60 -3.18 -12.69
CA PRO A 16 11.39 -1.78 -12.30
C PRO A 16 9.96 -1.50 -11.86
N ARG A 17 8.96 -2.15 -12.47
CA ARG A 17 7.54 -2.03 -12.10
C ARG A 17 7.26 -2.46 -10.66
N ALA A 18 7.91 -3.52 -10.19
CA ALA A 18 7.71 -4.02 -8.82
C ALA A 18 8.29 -3.04 -7.79
N VAL A 19 9.47 -2.48 -8.06
CA VAL A 19 10.10 -1.46 -7.20
C VAL A 19 9.23 -0.20 -7.14
N VAL A 20 8.76 0.27 -8.29
CA VAL A 20 7.87 1.45 -8.37
C VAL A 20 6.57 1.20 -7.60
N LEU A 21 5.98 0.01 -7.70
CA LEU A 21 4.77 -0.31 -6.95
C LEU A 21 5.00 -0.38 -5.44
N VAL A 22 6.12 -0.97 -4.99
CA VAL A 22 6.46 -1.04 -3.55
C VAL A 22 6.68 0.36 -2.97
N VAL A 23 7.55 1.14 -3.60
CA VAL A 23 7.89 2.49 -3.12
C VAL A 23 6.70 3.43 -3.28
N GLY A 24 6.05 3.42 -4.45
CA GLY A 24 4.90 4.26 -4.76
C GLY A 24 3.69 3.91 -3.93
N GLY A 25 3.29 2.64 -3.85
CA GLY A 25 2.11 2.22 -3.11
C GLY A 25 2.21 2.50 -1.61
N ALA A 26 3.34 2.16 -0.98
CA ALA A 26 3.56 2.45 0.43
C ALA A 26 3.76 3.95 0.69
N GLY A 27 4.57 4.62 -0.12
CA GLY A 27 4.86 6.04 0.01
C GLY A 27 3.62 6.92 -0.18
N LEU A 28 2.83 6.66 -1.23
CA LEU A 28 1.58 7.38 -1.48
C LEU A 28 0.54 7.10 -0.39
N SER A 29 0.48 5.89 0.16
CA SER A 29 -0.45 5.59 1.27
C SER A 29 -0.09 6.40 2.51
N VAL A 30 1.19 6.45 2.88
CA VAL A 30 1.66 7.28 4.01
C VAL A 30 1.43 8.77 3.71
N GLY A 31 1.79 9.24 2.51
CA GLY A 31 1.57 10.62 2.08
C GLY A 31 0.10 11.03 2.15
N ALA A 32 -0.81 10.17 1.68
CA ALA A 32 -2.25 10.39 1.79
C ALA A 32 -2.69 10.52 3.24
N THR A 33 -2.18 9.67 4.16
CA THR A 33 -2.50 9.84 5.58
C THR A 33 -2.02 11.16 6.15
N MET A 34 -0.87 11.68 5.72
CA MET A 34 -0.37 12.98 6.17
C MET A 34 -1.27 14.14 5.70
N VAL A 35 -1.70 14.10 4.45
CA VAL A 35 -2.62 15.11 3.90
C VAL A 35 -3.97 15.06 4.62
N ILE A 36 -4.55 13.87 4.78
CA ILE A 36 -5.85 13.70 5.45
C ILE A 36 -5.76 14.12 6.92
N LYS A 37 -4.66 13.82 7.61
CA LYS A 37 -4.42 14.28 9.00
C LYS A 37 -4.51 15.79 9.13
N SER A 38 -3.85 16.52 8.25
CA SER A 38 -3.86 17.99 8.26
C SER A 38 -5.25 18.57 8.04
N LEU A 39 -6.11 17.87 7.28
CA LEU A 39 -7.48 18.30 7.00
C LEU A 39 -8.46 17.89 8.12
N ALA A 40 -8.28 16.72 8.71
CA ALA A 40 -9.20 16.17 9.70
C ALA A 40 -9.08 16.83 11.08
N GLY A 41 -7.90 17.35 11.44
CA GLY A 41 -7.67 18.08 12.70
C GLY A 41 -7.89 17.26 13.98
N ARG A 42 -8.14 15.95 13.88
CA ARG A 42 -8.43 15.07 15.02
C ARG A 42 -7.15 14.74 15.76
N THR A 43 -7.15 14.96 17.08
CA THR A 43 -5.97 14.75 17.93
C THR A 43 -6.18 13.68 19.00
N ILE A 44 -5.08 13.14 19.50
CA ILE A 44 -5.00 12.24 20.66
C ILE A 44 -3.81 12.65 21.54
N HIS A 45 -3.81 12.30 22.83
CA HIS A 45 -2.71 12.55 23.77
C HIS A 45 -2.11 13.97 23.72
N GLY A 46 -2.95 15.00 23.88
CA GLY A 46 -2.46 16.37 24.05
C GLY A 46 -2.05 17.10 22.77
N GLY A 47 -2.51 16.66 21.60
CA GLY A 47 -2.40 17.43 20.36
C GLY A 47 -1.85 16.69 19.13
N HIS A 48 -1.55 15.40 19.25
CA HIS A 48 -1.01 14.63 18.13
C HIS A 48 -2.10 14.21 17.13
N LEU A 49 -1.92 14.52 15.85
CA LEU A 49 -2.86 14.13 14.78
C LEU A 49 -2.99 12.61 14.65
N SER A 50 -4.19 12.11 14.92
CA SER A 50 -4.46 10.68 15.08
C SER A 50 -5.12 10.05 13.86
N TYR A 51 -6.00 10.76 13.14
CA TYR A 51 -6.75 10.20 12.01
C TYR A 51 -6.19 10.64 10.65
N PRO A 52 -5.96 9.72 9.69
CA PRO A 52 -5.98 8.26 9.80
C PRO A 52 -4.64 7.67 10.30
N SER A 53 -4.64 6.41 10.72
CA SER A 53 -3.44 5.72 11.22
C SER A 53 -2.45 5.40 10.09
N GLY A 54 -1.30 6.08 10.11
CA GLY A 54 -0.21 5.86 9.14
C GLY A 54 0.44 4.48 9.26
N HIS A 55 0.60 3.94 10.49
CA HIS A 55 1.14 2.58 10.70
C HIS A 55 0.25 1.51 10.07
N THR A 56 -1.07 1.63 10.27
CA THR A 56 -2.05 0.71 9.68
C THR A 56 -2.05 0.82 8.17
N ALA A 57 -2.05 2.04 7.62
CA ALA A 57 -1.97 2.27 6.18
C ALA A 57 -0.69 1.67 5.58
N PHE A 58 0.46 1.89 6.20
CA PHE A 58 1.75 1.41 5.71
C PHE A 58 1.82 -0.12 5.66
N LEU A 59 1.49 -0.83 6.75
CA LEU A 59 1.57 -2.28 6.75
C LEU A 59 0.54 -2.91 5.81
N THR A 60 -0.67 -2.37 5.77
CA THR A 60 -1.71 -2.81 4.82
C THR A 60 -1.24 -2.62 3.38
N ALA A 61 -0.60 -1.49 3.07
CA ALA A 61 -0.08 -1.21 1.74
C ALA A 61 1.03 -2.19 1.33
N LEU A 62 1.97 -2.50 2.22
CA LEU A 62 3.01 -3.50 1.95
C LEU A 62 2.42 -4.89 1.70
N ALA A 63 1.42 -5.30 2.49
CA ALA A 63 0.75 -6.58 2.31
C ALA A 63 0.00 -6.66 0.97
N LEU A 64 -0.71 -5.58 0.59
CA LEU A 64 -1.40 -5.47 -0.70
C LEU A 64 -0.41 -5.57 -1.86
N VAL A 65 0.69 -4.81 -1.83
CA VAL A 65 1.71 -4.87 -2.89
C VAL A 65 2.33 -6.27 -2.97
N GLY A 66 2.70 -6.86 -1.84
CA GLY A 66 3.25 -8.22 -1.82
C GLY A 66 2.28 -9.25 -2.40
N ALA A 67 1.00 -9.17 -2.07
CA ALA A 67 -0.04 -10.04 -2.60
C ALA A 67 -0.24 -9.83 -4.11
N LEU A 68 -0.33 -8.59 -4.59
CA LEU A 68 -0.46 -8.28 -6.03
C LEU A 68 0.72 -8.82 -6.83
N LEU A 69 1.95 -8.66 -6.32
CA LEU A 69 3.15 -9.22 -6.95
C LEU A 69 3.12 -10.75 -6.95
N ALA A 70 2.66 -11.39 -5.87
CA ALA A 70 2.52 -12.85 -5.83
C ALA A 70 1.46 -13.33 -6.84
N VAL A 71 0.34 -12.63 -6.96
CA VAL A 71 -0.72 -12.92 -7.93
C VAL A 71 -0.19 -12.86 -9.37
N GLY A 72 0.47 -11.77 -9.73
CA GLY A 72 1.03 -11.57 -11.07
C GLY A 72 2.11 -12.57 -11.45
N ARG A 73 2.82 -13.16 -10.48
CA ARG A 73 3.91 -14.12 -10.75
C ARG A 73 3.46 -15.57 -10.83
N ARG A 74 2.42 -15.96 -10.10
CA ARG A 74 2.05 -17.38 -9.93
C ARG A 74 0.85 -17.82 -10.76
N GLY A 75 0.34 -16.95 -11.64
CA GLY A 75 -0.74 -17.31 -12.57
C GLY A 75 -2.03 -17.75 -11.86
N PHE A 76 -2.31 -17.19 -10.68
CA PHE A 76 -3.52 -17.52 -9.95
C PHE A 76 -4.75 -17.22 -10.78
N SER A 77 -5.81 -18.03 -10.62
CA SER A 77 -7.11 -17.63 -11.17
C SER A 77 -7.60 -16.35 -10.49
N ARG A 78 -8.44 -15.58 -11.20
CA ARG A 78 -8.94 -14.28 -10.72
C ARG A 78 -9.51 -14.34 -9.30
N THR A 79 -10.26 -15.41 -9.00
CA THR A 79 -10.87 -15.62 -7.67
C THR A 79 -9.81 -15.85 -6.60
N HIS A 80 -8.86 -16.77 -6.81
CA HIS A 80 -7.82 -17.05 -5.81
C HIS A 80 -6.91 -15.85 -5.59
N GLY A 81 -6.59 -15.11 -6.66
CA GLY A 81 -5.82 -13.88 -6.55
C GLY A 81 -6.54 -12.80 -5.75
N LEU A 82 -7.84 -12.58 -6.02
CA LEU A 82 -8.65 -11.64 -5.25
C LEU A 82 -8.72 -12.03 -3.77
N LEU A 83 -8.98 -13.31 -3.48
CA LEU A 83 -9.02 -13.82 -2.11
C LEU A 83 -7.69 -13.60 -1.38
N LEU A 84 -6.56 -13.89 -2.03
CA LEU A 84 -5.23 -13.66 -1.45
C LEU A 84 -5.01 -12.17 -1.12
N VAL A 85 -5.33 -11.27 -2.05
CA VAL A 85 -5.16 -9.82 -1.87
C VAL A 85 -6.03 -9.30 -0.73
N LEU A 86 -7.30 -9.69 -0.69
CA LEU A 86 -8.23 -9.27 0.37
C LEU A 86 -7.84 -9.85 1.73
N ALA A 87 -7.46 -11.12 1.79
CA ALA A 87 -7.01 -11.77 3.02
C ALA A 87 -5.73 -11.12 3.56
N ALA A 88 -4.75 -10.84 2.69
CA ALA A 88 -3.52 -10.16 3.07
C ALA A 88 -3.80 -8.76 3.65
N ALA A 89 -4.68 -7.99 3.01
CA ALA A 89 -5.07 -6.68 3.50
C ALA A 89 -5.80 -6.75 4.85
N LEU A 90 -6.73 -7.71 4.99
CA LEU A 90 -7.49 -7.90 6.23
C LEU A 90 -6.56 -8.30 7.39
N VAL A 91 -5.70 -9.30 7.19
CA VAL A 91 -4.80 -9.79 8.24
C VAL A 91 -3.80 -8.71 8.66
N ALA A 92 -3.16 -8.04 7.70
CA ALA A 92 -2.19 -6.98 7.99
C ALA A 92 -2.85 -5.77 8.68
N GLY A 93 -4.00 -5.33 8.17
CA GLY A 93 -4.77 -4.22 8.74
C GLY A 93 -5.27 -4.53 10.15
N ALA A 94 -5.82 -5.73 10.37
CA ALA A 94 -6.30 -6.16 11.68
C ALA A 94 -5.15 -6.31 12.69
N ALA A 95 -4.03 -6.93 12.30
CA ALA A 95 -2.90 -7.13 13.19
C ALA A 95 -2.25 -5.81 13.62
N MET A 96 -1.95 -4.91 12.67
CA MET A 96 -1.40 -3.59 12.99
C MET A 96 -2.42 -2.73 13.73
N GLY A 97 -3.68 -2.78 13.29
CA GLY A 97 -4.76 -2.05 13.91
C GLY A 97 -4.99 -2.39 15.37
N TRP A 98 -5.04 -3.68 15.67
CA TRP A 98 -5.09 -4.19 17.03
C TRP A 98 -3.91 -3.68 17.85
N ALA A 99 -2.69 -3.78 17.34
CA ALA A 99 -1.50 -3.31 18.05
C ALA A 99 -1.58 -1.80 18.38
N GLN A 100 -2.04 -0.97 17.43
CA GLN A 100 -2.15 0.47 17.64
C GLN A 100 -3.26 0.83 18.66
N VAL A 101 -4.37 0.11 18.67
CA VAL A 101 -5.46 0.33 19.66
C VAL A 101 -5.05 -0.17 21.04
N ALA A 102 -4.47 -1.38 21.12
CA ALA A 102 -4.05 -1.98 22.39
C ALA A 102 -2.95 -1.16 23.10
N LEU A 103 -2.08 -0.50 22.33
CA LEU A 103 -1.06 0.42 22.85
C LEU A 103 -1.61 1.83 23.16
N GLY A 104 -2.91 2.08 22.92
CA GLY A 104 -3.52 3.41 23.06
C GLY A 104 -3.03 4.45 22.04
N ALA A 105 -2.27 4.05 21.03
CA ALA A 105 -1.70 4.98 20.06
C ALA A 105 -2.75 5.58 19.10
N HIS A 106 -3.84 4.84 18.86
CA HIS A 106 -4.91 5.26 17.95
C HIS A 106 -6.29 4.78 18.41
N TYR A 107 -7.33 5.50 18.02
CA TYR A 107 -8.70 5.00 18.13
C TYR A 107 -8.98 3.92 17.07
N PRO A 108 -9.91 2.98 17.32
CA PRO A 108 -10.32 1.98 16.32
C PRO A 108 -10.72 2.59 14.97
N THR A 109 -11.35 3.77 14.98
CA THR A 109 -11.72 4.49 13.76
C THR A 109 -10.52 5.00 12.98
N ASP A 110 -9.42 5.35 13.65
CA ASP A 110 -8.20 5.86 12.97
C ASP A 110 -7.50 4.72 12.24
N VAL A 111 -7.49 3.54 12.87
CA VAL A 111 -7.03 2.29 12.28
C VAL A 111 -7.85 1.94 11.05
N LEU A 112 -9.18 1.96 11.15
CA LEU A 112 -10.06 1.71 10.00
C LEU A 112 -9.81 2.71 8.87
N GLY A 113 -9.62 4.00 9.18
CA GLY A 113 -9.25 5.01 8.20
C GLY A 113 -7.92 4.71 7.50
N GLY A 114 -6.92 4.25 8.25
CA GLY A 114 -5.62 3.84 7.69
C GLY A 114 -5.74 2.63 6.76
N TRP A 115 -6.51 1.62 7.16
CA TRP A 115 -6.78 0.42 6.36
C TRP A 115 -7.49 0.78 5.04
N CYS A 116 -8.56 1.58 5.11
CA CYS A 116 -9.28 2.06 3.93
C CYS A 116 -8.39 2.92 3.00
N THR A 117 -7.51 3.75 3.57
CA THR A 117 -6.58 4.56 2.78
C THR A 117 -5.68 3.68 1.92
N ALA A 118 -5.09 2.62 2.49
CA ALA A 118 -4.25 1.70 1.74
C ALA A 118 -5.03 0.91 0.68
N LEU A 119 -6.25 0.47 1.00
CA LEU A 119 -7.14 -0.23 0.07
C LEU A 119 -7.53 0.62 -1.15
N ALA A 120 -7.59 1.94 -1.01
CA ALA A 120 -7.84 2.84 -2.13
C ALA A 120 -6.56 3.16 -2.91
N VAL A 121 -5.49 3.53 -2.21
CA VAL A 121 -4.27 4.06 -2.82
C VAL A 121 -3.48 3.00 -3.58
N VAL A 122 -3.32 1.78 -3.03
CA VAL A 122 -2.46 0.77 -3.65
C VAL A 122 -3.03 0.25 -4.97
N PRO A 123 -4.31 -0.14 -5.09
CA PRO A 123 -4.89 -0.56 -6.36
C PRO A 123 -4.88 0.56 -7.41
N ALA A 124 -5.16 1.80 -7.01
CA ALA A 124 -5.08 2.95 -7.91
C ALA A 124 -3.65 3.16 -8.44
N THR A 125 -2.65 3.03 -7.56
CA THR A 125 -1.24 3.13 -7.94
C THR A 125 -0.84 2.02 -8.90
N ALA A 126 -1.22 0.77 -8.62
CA ALA A 126 -0.97 -0.37 -9.50
C ALA A 126 -1.58 -0.14 -10.89
N TRP A 127 -2.85 0.27 -10.94
CA TRP A 127 -3.55 0.58 -12.18
C TRP A 127 -2.86 1.68 -13.00
N LEU A 128 -2.41 2.76 -12.36
CA LEU A 128 -1.69 3.84 -13.03
C LEU A 128 -0.34 3.39 -13.60
N ILE A 129 0.40 2.54 -12.86
CA ILE A 129 1.66 1.95 -13.33
C ILE A 129 1.41 1.08 -14.55
N ASP A 130 0.36 0.26 -14.53
CA ASP A 130 0.00 -0.61 -15.64
C ASP A 130 -0.40 0.20 -16.88
N LEU A 131 -1.26 1.20 -16.69
CA LEU A 131 -1.67 2.12 -17.76
C LEU A 131 -0.49 2.85 -18.40
N ALA A 132 0.48 3.31 -17.59
CA ALA A 132 1.66 4.00 -18.10
C ALA A 132 2.55 3.04 -18.91
N ALA A 133 2.71 1.80 -18.45
CA ALA A 133 3.52 0.81 -19.14
C ALA A 133 2.90 0.40 -20.49
N ASP A 134 1.58 0.24 -20.55
CA ASP A 134 0.87 -0.12 -21.78
C ASP A 134 1.00 0.98 -22.84
N ARG A 135 0.86 2.25 -22.44
CA ARG A 135 1.07 3.41 -23.34
C ARG A 135 2.49 3.48 -23.90
N MET A 136 3.50 3.14 -23.10
CA MET A 136 4.90 3.12 -23.54
C MET A 136 5.16 2.00 -24.55
N ALA A 137 4.53 0.83 -24.36
CA ALA A 137 4.62 -0.28 -25.31
C ALA A 137 4.00 0.09 -26.66
N ASP A 138 2.80 0.67 -26.67
CA ASP A 138 2.10 1.11 -27.88
C ASP A 138 2.89 2.16 -28.67
N ALA A 139 3.51 3.13 -27.99
CA ALA A 139 4.32 4.16 -28.63
C ALA A 139 5.56 3.58 -29.32
N GLY A 140 6.23 2.61 -28.68
CA GLY A 140 7.38 1.92 -29.26
C GLY A 140 7.02 1.05 -30.47
N GLN A 141 5.80 0.52 -30.52
CA GLN A 141 5.34 -0.30 -31.64
C GLN A 141 5.04 0.54 -32.90
N ARG A 142 4.42 1.71 -32.73
CA ARG A 142 4.15 2.66 -33.85
C ARG A 142 5.42 3.22 -34.50
N GLN A 143 6.52 3.30 -33.76
CA GLN A 143 7.81 3.75 -34.31
C GLN A 143 8.52 2.68 -35.16
N ARG A 144 8.07 1.42 -35.08
CA ARG A 144 8.66 0.28 -35.81
C ARG A 144 7.90 -0.12 -37.08
N THR A 145 6.73 0.47 -37.31
CA THR A 145 5.87 0.28 -38.50
C THR A 145 6.00 1.47 -39.43
#